data_AF-A0A430KNY3-F1
#
_entry.id   AF-A0A430KNY3-F1
#
_cell.length_a   1.000
_cell.length_b   1.000
_cell.length_c   1.000
_cell.angle_alpha   90.00
_cell.angle_beta   90.00
_cell.angle_gamma   90.00
#
_symmetry.space_group_name_H-M   'P 1'
#
loop_
_entity.id
_entity.type
_entity.pdbx_description
1 polymer ?
#
loop_
_entity_poly.entity_id
_entity_poly.type
_entity_poly.pdbx_seq_one_letter_code
_entity_poly.pdbx_strand_id
1 'polypeptide(L)'
;MKNTIKKQQGFTLIELMIVVAIIGILAAIALPAYQTYANRAKFAEVVNATQGVKAAVDVCYQTSSGLDNCTNANNTVSKAIYGADVGKFVSGVSVAVAADVVSITATSTDITDDDDDYILVGSDEDGKGALEWKSSGGSCIASGLCD
;
A
#
# COMPACT_ATOMS: atom_id res chain seq x y z
N MET A 1 26.07 -67.38 2.58
CA MET A 1 25.88 -65.93 2.35
C MET A 1 25.57 -65.28 3.69
N LYS A 2 26.46 -64.43 4.20
CA LYS A 2 26.23 -63.69 5.46
C LYS A 2 25.38 -62.45 5.14
N ASN A 3 24.14 -62.43 5.62
CA ASN A 3 23.26 -61.28 5.50
C ASN A 3 23.61 -60.27 6.61
N THR A 4 24.34 -59.21 6.27
CA THR A 4 24.68 -58.13 7.20
C THR A 4 23.48 -57.21 7.36
N ILE A 5 22.72 -57.38 8.44
CA ILE A 5 21.68 -56.43 8.84
C ILE A 5 22.38 -55.10 9.20
N LYS A 6 22.27 -54.09 8.34
CA LYS A 6 22.71 -52.73 8.69
C LYS A 6 21.81 -52.25 9.83
N LYS A 7 22.40 -51.86 10.97
CA LYS A 7 21.66 -51.20 12.05
C LYS A 7 21.08 -49.90 11.51
N GLN A 8 19.75 -49.77 11.57
CA GLN A 8 19.05 -48.56 11.21
C GLN A 8 19.36 -47.49 12.28
N GLN A 9 20.15 -46.48 11.92
CA GLN A 9 20.42 -45.32 12.79
C GLN A 9 19.23 -44.37 12.66
N GLY A 10 18.34 -44.39 13.66
CA GLY A 10 17.23 -43.43 13.76
C GLY A 10 17.69 -42.11 14.39
N PHE A 11 16.95 -41.04 14.12
CA PHE A 11 17.07 -39.75 14.81
C PHE A 11 16.70 -39.90 16.28
N THR A 12 17.40 -39.21 17.18
CA THR A 12 17.03 -39.18 18.59
C THR A 12 15.89 -38.17 18.84
N LEU A 13 15.05 -38.45 19.84
CA LEU A 13 14.01 -37.50 20.26
C LEU A 13 14.61 -36.16 20.70
N ILE A 14 15.80 -36.18 21.31
CA ILE A 14 16.49 -34.96 21.75
C ILE A 14 16.95 -34.12 20.56
N GLU A 15 17.48 -34.72 19.49
CA GLU A 15 17.83 -34.00 18.27
C GLU A 15 16.60 -33.34 17.64
N LEU A 16 15.47 -34.07 17.58
CA LEU A 16 14.24 -33.52 17.03
C LEU A 16 13.69 -32.36 17.88
N MET A 17 13.75 -32.46 19.20
CA MET A 17 13.33 -31.38 20.11
C MET A 17 14.19 -30.12 19.96
N ILE A 18 15.50 -30.26 19.80
CA ILE A 18 16.40 -29.12 19.58
C ILE A 18 16.09 -28.43 18.25
N VAL A 19 15.86 -29.19 17.18
CA VAL A 19 15.50 -28.63 15.87
C VAL A 19 14.20 -27.84 15.95
N VAL A 20 13.17 -28.38 16.61
CA VAL A 20 11.89 -27.67 16.79
C VAL A 20 12.07 -26.39 17.62
N ALA A 21 12.90 -26.42 18.66
CA ALA A 21 13.20 -25.23 19.47
C ALA A 21 13.85 -24.11 18.64
N ILE A 22 14.84 -24.45 17.80
CA ILE A 22 15.51 -23.48 16.92
C ILE A 22 14.52 -22.91 15.89
N ILE A 23 13.71 -23.75 15.25
CA ILE A 23 12.68 -23.30 14.30
C ILE A 23 11.67 -22.38 14.99
N GLY A 24 11.29 -22.68 16.23
CA GLY A 24 10.39 -21.83 17.02
C GLY A 24 10.91 -20.42 17.25
N ILE A 25 12.21 -20.29 17.58
CA ILE A 25 12.85 -18.97 17.76
C ILE A 25 12.89 -18.19 16.44
N LEU A 26 13.30 -18.85 15.34
CA LEU A 26 13.37 -18.22 14.03
C LEU A 26 11.97 -17.78 13.55
N ALA A 27 10.95 -18.61 13.74
CA ALA A 27 9.58 -18.30 13.36
C ALA A 27 9.02 -17.08 14.11
N ALA A 28 9.33 -16.95 15.41
CA ALA A 28 8.87 -15.82 16.22
C ALA A 28 9.36 -14.46 15.70
N ILE A 29 10.57 -14.40 15.11
CA ILE A 29 11.13 -13.18 14.52
C ILE A 29 10.68 -13.01 13.07
N ALA A 30 10.62 -14.10 12.31
CA ALA A 30 10.34 -14.06 10.88
C ALA A 30 8.86 -13.79 10.56
N LEU A 31 7.92 -14.30 11.36
CA LEU A 31 6.49 -14.16 11.08
C LEU A 31 5.99 -12.70 11.11
N PRO A 32 6.30 -11.88 12.13
CA PRO A 32 5.88 -10.47 12.12
C PRO A 32 6.45 -9.70 10.93
N ALA A 33 7.74 -9.90 10.63
CA ALA A 33 8.39 -9.23 9.50
C ALA A 33 7.77 -9.63 8.15
N TYR A 34 7.43 -10.93 7.98
CA TYR A 34 6.76 -11.41 6.78
C TYR A 34 5.35 -10.83 6.63
N GLN A 35 4.59 -10.69 7.73
CA GLN A 35 3.27 -10.07 7.71
C GLN A 35 3.35 -8.60 7.26
N THR A 36 4.27 -7.81 7.80
CA THR A 36 4.48 -6.42 7.35
C THR A 36 4.84 -6.37 5.86
N TYR A 37 5.74 -7.24 5.39
CA TYR A 37 6.09 -7.29 3.97
C TYR A 37 4.89 -7.64 3.07
N ALA A 38 4.11 -8.65 3.45
CA ALA A 38 2.90 -9.02 2.72
C ALA A 38 1.87 -7.87 2.71
N ASN A 39 1.74 -7.15 3.82
CA ASN A 39 0.84 -6.00 3.92
C ASN A 39 1.30 -4.83 3.05
N ARG A 40 2.61 -4.52 3.02
CA ARG A 40 3.18 -3.53 2.08
C ARG A 40 2.92 -3.90 0.62
N ALA A 41 3.04 -5.19 0.28
CA ALA A 41 2.75 -5.67 -1.07
C ALA A 41 1.28 -5.49 -1.46
N LYS A 42 0.34 -5.71 -0.53
CA LYS A 42 -1.09 -5.38 -0.75
C LYS A 42 -1.30 -3.86 -0.86
N PHE A 43 -0.65 -3.07 0.00
CA PHE A 43 -0.80 -1.61 0.04
C PHE A 43 -0.28 -0.93 -1.22
N ALA A 44 0.61 -1.56 -1.98
CA ALA A 44 1.02 -1.09 -3.30
C ALA A 44 -0.17 -0.91 -4.26
N GLU A 45 -1.26 -1.68 -4.11
CA GLU A 45 -2.49 -1.48 -4.88
C GLU A 45 -3.15 -0.13 -4.54
N VAL A 46 -3.20 0.22 -3.26
CA VAL A 46 -3.77 1.49 -2.75
C VAL A 46 -2.96 2.67 -3.26
N VAL A 47 -1.63 2.56 -3.24
CA VAL A 47 -0.73 3.57 -3.83
C VAL A 47 -0.97 3.70 -5.33
N ASN A 48 -1.10 2.59 -6.05
CA ASN A 48 -1.35 2.60 -7.49
C ASN A 48 -2.73 3.17 -7.85
N ALA A 49 -3.75 2.98 -7.01
CA ALA A 49 -5.09 3.52 -7.19
C ALA A 49 -5.08 5.05 -7.33
N THR A 50 -4.17 5.74 -6.62
CA THR A 50 -4.02 7.19 -6.72
C THR A 50 -3.44 7.67 -8.06
N GLN A 51 -2.71 6.83 -8.81
CA GLN A 51 -2.03 7.26 -10.04
C GLN A 51 -3.00 7.61 -11.16
N GLY A 52 -4.08 6.84 -11.28
CA GLY A 52 -5.15 7.13 -12.25
C GLY A 52 -5.87 8.43 -11.93
N VAL A 53 -6.14 8.68 -10.65
CA VAL A 53 -6.78 9.91 -10.16
C VAL A 53 -5.86 11.12 -10.35
N LYS A 54 -4.56 10.97 -10.05
CA LYS A 54 -3.53 11.97 -10.30
C LYS A 54 -3.54 12.45 -11.76
N ALA A 55 -3.50 11.52 -12.71
CA ALA A 55 -3.54 11.86 -14.13
C ALA A 55 -4.84 12.60 -14.51
N ALA A 56 -5.98 12.22 -13.92
CA ALA A 56 -7.25 12.90 -14.15
C ALA A 56 -7.28 14.32 -13.56
N VAL A 57 -6.65 14.53 -12.40
CA VAL A 57 -6.48 15.84 -11.78
C VAL A 57 -5.55 16.71 -12.63
N ASP A 58 -4.45 16.17 -13.16
CA ASP A 58 -3.54 16.89 -14.08
C ASP A 58 -4.29 17.36 -15.33
N VAL A 59 -5.11 16.48 -15.94
CA VAL A 59 -5.96 16.85 -17.08
C VAL A 59 -7.01 17.89 -16.70
N CYS A 60 -7.64 17.74 -15.53
CA CYS A 60 -8.60 18.73 -15.03
C CYS A 60 -7.95 20.10 -14.87
N TYR A 61 -6.74 20.16 -14.30
CA TYR A 61 -6.01 21.40 -14.08
C TYR A 61 -5.59 22.07 -15.39
N GLN A 62 -5.23 21.29 -16.42
CA GLN A 62 -4.91 21.83 -17.75
C GLN A 62 -6.15 22.35 -18.52
N THR A 63 -7.33 21.83 -18.22
CA THR A 63 -8.58 22.17 -18.93
C THR A 63 -9.45 23.17 -18.17
N SER A 64 -9.22 23.32 -16.86
CA SER A 64 -9.94 24.23 -15.97
C SER A 64 -9.04 25.41 -15.59
N SER A 65 -9.62 26.58 -15.34
CA SER A 65 -8.85 27.76 -14.91
C SER A 65 -8.52 27.73 -13.42
N GLY A 66 -7.92 26.63 -12.93
CA GLY A 66 -7.53 26.45 -11.53
C GLY A 66 -8.00 25.13 -10.91
N LEU A 67 -7.49 24.85 -9.70
CA LEU A 67 -7.72 23.59 -8.98
C LEU A 67 -9.11 23.49 -8.34
N ASP A 68 -9.80 24.60 -8.10
CA ASP A 68 -11.12 24.61 -7.42
C ASP A 68 -12.17 23.72 -8.09
N ASN A 69 -12.02 23.49 -9.40
CA ASN A 69 -12.92 22.64 -10.18
C ASN A 69 -12.45 21.18 -10.29
N CYS A 70 -11.31 20.83 -9.71
CA CYS A 70 -10.71 19.49 -9.76
C CYS A 70 -10.99 18.70 -8.48
N THR A 71 -12.26 18.70 -8.09
CA THR A 71 -12.78 17.98 -6.92
C THR A 71 -13.48 16.68 -7.33
N ASN A 72 -13.99 15.93 -6.35
CA ASN A 72 -14.80 14.73 -6.56
C ASN A 72 -16.04 14.94 -7.44
N ALA A 73 -16.50 16.18 -7.63
CA ALA A 73 -17.66 16.48 -8.47
C ALA A 73 -17.31 16.65 -9.96
N ASN A 74 -16.03 16.75 -10.29
CA ASN A 74 -15.58 16.88 -11.67
C ASN A 74 -15.69 15.55 -12.41
N ASN A 75 -16.46 15.47 -13.50
CA ASN A 75 -16.70 14.23 -14.23
C ASN A 75 -15.40 13.44 -14.58
N THR A 76 -14.33 14.13 -14.99
CA THR A 76 -13.05 13.49 -15.30
C THR A 76 -12.41 12.86 -14.07
N VAL A 77 -12.43 13.57 -12.94
CA VAL A 77 -11.88 13.12 -11.66
C VAL A 77 -12.77 12.03 -11.04
N SER A 78 -14.10 12.21 -11.00
CA SER A 78 -15.06 11.23 -10.47
C SER A 78 -14.98 9.89 -11.19
N LYS A 79 -14.80 9.90 -12.52
CA LYS A 79 -14.64 8.68 -13.31
C LYS A 79 -13.34 7.94 -12.96
N ALA A 80 -12.27 8.68 -12.73
CA ALA A 80 -10.99 8.10 -12.31
C ALA A 80 -11.08 7.52 -10.90
N ILE A 81 -11.75 8.21 -9.96
CA ILE A 81 -12.03 7.72 -8.60
C ILE A 81 -12.81 6.41 -8.66
N TYR A 82 -13.90 6.36 -9.44
CA TYR A 82 -14.69 5.13 -9.58
C TYR A 82 -13.86 3.95 -10.11
N GLY A 83 -12.92 4.21 -11.02
CA GLY A 83 -11.99 3.20 -11.52
C GLY A 83 -10.88 2.81 -10.54
N ALA A 84 -10.61 3.64 -9.53
CA ALA A 84 -9.64 3.38 -8.47
C ALA A 84 -10.27 2.59 -7.30
N ASP A 85 -11.56 2.85 -7.02
CA ASP A 85 -12.33 2.24 -5.92
C ASP A 85 -12.71 0.76 -6.14
N VAL A 86 -12.47 0.21 -7.34
CA VAL A 86 -12.74 -1.21 -7.63
C VAL A 86 -11.62 -2.15 -7.15
N GLY A 87 -10.56 -1.60 -6.57
CA GLY A 87 -9.46 -2.37 -6.01
C GLY A 87 -9.91 -3.26 -4.85
N LYS A 88 -9.27 -4.43 -4.70
CA LYS A 88 -9.59 -5.37 -3.62
C LYS A 88 -9.25 -4.78 -2.25
N PHE A 89 -8.14 -4.06 -2.15
CA PHE A 89 -7.65 -3.50 -0.88
C PHE A 89 -7.91 -2.01 -0.77
N VAL A 90 -8.78 -1.45 -1.62
CA VAL A 90 -9.12 -0.03 -1.63
C VAL A 90 -10.53 0.12 -1.09
N SER A 91 -10.68 0.80 0.05
CA SER A 91 -11.97 1.16 0.64
C SER A 91 -12.61 2.33 -0.13
N GLY A 92 -11.78 3.28 -0.56
CA GLY A 92 -12.21 4.39 -1.41
C GLY A 92 -11.09 5.38 -1.68
N VAL A 93 -11.29 6.21 -2.67
CA VAL A 93 -10.40 7.30 -3.06
C VAL A 93 -11.19 8.61 -3.11
N SER A 94 -10.59 9.67 -2.59
CA SER A 94 -11.21 11.00 -2.60
C SER A 94 -10.20 12.07 -2.95
N VAL A 95 -10.70 13.15 -3.53
CA VAL A 95 -9.96 14.34 -3.92
C VAL A 95 -10.55 15.56 -3.22
N ALA A 96 -9.71 16.27 -2.49
CA ALA A 96 -10.02 17.52 -1.84
C ALA A 96 -9.11 18.63 -2.37
N VAL A 97 -9.62 19.86 -2.40
CA VAL A 97 -8.86 21.04 -2.84
C VAL A 97 -9.01 22.13 -1.79
N ALA A 98 -7.89 22.74 -1.41
CA ALA A 98 -7.85 23.86 -0.48
C ALA A 98 -6.71 24.82 -0.86
N ALA A 99 -7.05 26.09 -1.10
CA ALA A 99 -6.09 27.19 -1.32
C ALA A 99 -4.92 26.82 -2.26
N ASP A 100 -5.25 26.43 -3.50
CA ASP A 100 -4.31 26.04 -4.56
C ASP A 100 -3.51 24.74 -4.34
N VAL A 101 -3.94 23.93 -3.37
CA VAL A 101 -3.40 22.59 -3.13
C VAL A 101 -4.49 21.55 -3.34
N VAL A 102 -4.19 20.50 -4.10
CA VAL A 102 -5.08 19.33 -4.27
C VAL A 102 -4.49 18.14 -3.52
N SER A 103 -5.33 17.42 -2.77
CA SER A 103 -4.94 16.20 -2.06
C SER A 103 -5.80 15.04 -2.53
N ILE A 104 -5.16 13.95 -2.94
CA ILE A 104 -5.76 12.66 -3.24
C ILE A 104 -5.53 11.75 -2.04
N THR A 105 -6.60 11.29 -1.41
CA THR A 105 -6.56 10.35 -0.29
C THR A 105 -7.13 9.02 -0.75
N ALA A 106 -6.32 7.97 -0.71
CA ALA A 106 -6.77 6.59 -0.90
C ALA A 106 -6.74 5.84 0.42
N THR A 107 -7.87 5.28 0.82
CA THR A 107 -8.03 4.52 2.05
C THR A 107 -7.98 3.04 1.74
N SER A 108 -7.17 2.31 2.50
CA SER A 108 -7.05 0.86 2.38
C SER A 108 -8.13 0.12 3.15
N THR A 109 -8.30 -1.16 2.85
CA THR A 109 -9.10 -2.10 3.64
C THR A 109 -8.52 -3.50 3.53
N ASP A 110 -8.83 -4.38 4.49
CA ASP A 110 -8.41 -5.80 4.52
C ASP A 110 -6.87 -6.03 4.44
N ILE A 111 -6.07 -5.06 4.90
CA ILE A 111 -4.59 -5.16 4.98
C ILE A 111 -4.15 -5.34 6.43
N THR A 112 -4.50 -4.38 7.27
CA THR A 112 -4.24 -4.28 8.71
C THR A 112 -5.56 -4.35 9.47
N ASP A 113 -5.50 -4.30 10.81
CA ASP A 113 -6.72 -4.23 11.64
C ASP A 113 -7.38 -2.84 11.56
N ASP A 114 -6.67 -1.84 11.04
CA ASP A 114 -7.11 -0.48 10.82
C ASP A 114 -7.17 -0.17 9.31
N ASP A 115 -8.05 0.74 8.91
CA ASP A 115 -8.05 1.27 7.54
C ASP A 115 -6.96 2.35 7.43
N ASP A 116 -5.93 2.07 6.64
CA ASP A 116 -4.79 2.97 6.47
C ASP A 116 -4.89 3.85 5.22
N ASP A 117 -4.56 5.13 5.35
CA ASP A 117 -4.62 6.11 4.27
C ASP A 117 -3.27 6.37 3.61
N TYR A 118 -3.28 6.55 2.29
CA TYR A 118 -2.21 7.13 1.49
C TYR A 118 -2.63 8.48 0.91
N ILE A 119 -1.84 9.52 1.15
CA ILE A 119 -2.16 10.90 0.73
C ILE A 119 -1.10 11.43 -0.24
N LEU A 120 -1.56 11.78 -1.44
CA LEU A 120 -0.79 12.42 -2.49
C LEU A 120 -1.22 13.87 -2.62
N VAL A 121 -0.29 14.80 -2.51
CA VAL A 121 -0.55 16.24 -2.58
C VAL A 121 0.06 16.81 -3.84
N GLY A 122 -0.73 17.58 -4.57
CA GLY A 122 -0.35 18.29 -5.79
C GLY A 122 -0.50 19.80 -5.63
N SER A 123 0.50 20.56 -6.07
CA SER A 123 0.44 22.02 -6.14
C SER A 123 1.29 22.55 -7.29
N ASP A 124 0.90 23.66 -7.91
CA ASP A 124 1.74 24.37 -8.89
C ASP A 124 2.66 25.36 -8.15
N GLU A 125 3.75 24.84 -7.56
CA GLU A 125 4.71 25.65 -6.79
C GLU A 125 5.48 26.67 -7.67
N ASP A 126 5.53 26.42 -8.97
CA ASP A 126 6.31 27.17 -9.95
C ASP A 126 5.49 28.16 -10.79
N GLY A 127 4.15 28.12 -10.69
CA GLY A 127 3.23 28.91 -11.51
C GLY A 127 3.37 28.61 -13.02
N LYS A 128 3.86 27.42 -13.37
CA LYS A 128 4.15 27.02 -14.76
C LYS A 128 3.00 26.23 -15.39
N GLY A 129 1.87 26.10 -14.69
CA GLY A 129 0.71 25.36 -15.18
C GLY A 129 0.90 23.84 -15.11
N ALA A 130 1.79 23.35 -14.23
CA ALA A 130 2.00 21.93 -13.99
C ALA A 130 2.00 21.64 -12.48
N LEU A 131 1.28 20.59 -12.08
CA LEU A 131 1.22 20.17 -10.68
C LEU A 131 2.46 19.35 -10.33
N GLU A 132 3.15 19.77 -9.28
CA GLU A 132 4.18 18.97 -8.64
C GLU A 132 3.53 18.10 -7.58
N TRP A 133 3.80 16.79 -7.64
CA TRP A 133 3.18 15.80 -6.77
C TRP A 133 4.16 15.29 -5.73
N LYS A 134 3.78 15.42 -4.46
CA LYS A 134 4.54 14.92 -3.31
C LYS A 134 3.64 13.97 -2.51
N SER A 135 4.19 12.82 -2.12
CA SER A 135 3.55 11.99 -1.10
C SER A 135 3.60 12.77 0.21
N SER A 136 2.45 13.18 0.73
CA SER A 136 2.41 13.88 2.02
C SER A 136 2.52 12.90 3.19
N GLY A 137 2.43 11.60 2.92
CA GLY A 137 2.25 10.58 3.94
C GLY A 137 0.83 10.62 4.52
N GLY A 138 0.23 9.44 4.69
CA GLY A 138 -0.99 9.27 5.48
C GLY A 138 -0.71 8.44 6.73
N SER A 139 -1.73 7.80 7.30
CA SER A 139 -1.54 6.87 8.42
C SER A 139 -0.64 5.68 8.03
N CYS A 140 -0.51 5.39 6.73
CA CYS A 140 0.34 4.31 6.22
C CYS A 140 1.82 4.41 6.63
N ILE A 141 2.34 5.60 6.97
CA ILE A 141 3.71 5.75 7.47
C ILE A 141 3.82 5.19 8.89
N ALA A 142 2.84 5.50 9.75
CA ALA A 142 2.79 4.99 11.12
C ALA A 142 2.63 3.47 11.15
N SER A 143 1.85 2.93 10.21
CA SER A 143 1.62 1.49 10.03
C SER A 143 2.76 0.78 9.27
N GLY A 144 3.79 1.49 8.82
CA GLY A 144 4.94 0.93 8.10
C GLY A 144 4.58 0.35 6.73
N LEU A 145 3.47 0.80 6.13
CA LEU A 145 2.94 0.33 4.85
C LEU A 145 3.53 1.09 3.65
N CYS A 146 3.88 2.36 3.84
CA CYS A 146 4.42 3.27 2.83
C CYS A 146 5.66 4.01 3.38
N ASP A 147 6.46 4.59 2.48
CA ASP A 147 7.59 5.46 2.79
C ASP A 147 7.35 6.88 2.25
#